data_AF-X1D7K6-F1
#
_entry.id   AF-X1D7K6-F1
#
_cell.length_a   1.000
_cell.length_b   1.000
_cell.length_c   1.000
_cell.angle_alpha   90.00
_cell.angle_beta   90.00
_cell.angle_gamma   90.00
#
_symmetry.space_group_name_H-M   'P 1'
#
loop_
_entity.id
_entity.type
_entity.pdbx_description
1 polymer ?
#
loop_
_entity_poly.entity_id
_entity_poly.type
_entity_poly.pdbx_seq_one_letter_code
_entity_poly.pdbx_strand_id
1 'polypeptide(L)'
;LKQAENKLIVNFKSPTAKSREHIGRNKITLNTGHAAIPGIPYLRKAQYSFGWDWGPKLPDIGIWKTVEVIGFDDIKIKSVFPYANLEYNKDPLNISNPTEYSTIEVKSAKLFIEIDLTSNIEIIREIDCIIKAQLEAPNDEIFIKEIPLSKQKETLSFDIENPFLWWTHDLGTPNLYQLEVSILKDGVLETVKQKIGLREIQLVREPDRWGETFYFLLNGIPVFAKGANWIPVDSFIPRGKKLGLYSMNLNYA
;
A
#
# COMPACT_ATOMS: atom_id res chain seq x y z
N LEU A 1 -15.00 -24.82 13.49
CA LEU A 1 -16.06 -24.95 12.46
C LEU A 1 -16.65 -26.35 12.56
N LYS A 2 -17.94 -26.53 12.24
CA LYS A 2 -18.55 -27.85 12.15
C LYS A 2 -18.18 -28.50 10.82
N GLN A 3 -18.11 -29.84 10.79
CA GLN A 3 -17.84 -30.61 9.57
C GLN A 3 -18.95 -30.43 8.51
N ALA A 4 -20.18 -30.20 8.95
CA ALA A 4 -21.33 -29.98 8.08
C ALA A 4 -21.63 -28.48 7.96
N GLU A 5 -22.84 -28.06 8.33
CA GLU A 5 -23.30 -26.70 8.12
C GLU A 5 -22.76 -25.71 9.17
N ASN A 6 -22.32 -24.55 8.69
CA ASN A 6 -21.92 -23.41 9.51
C ASN A 6 -22.75 -22.20 9.07
N LYS A 7 -23.26 -21.42 10.02
CA LYS A 7 -24.02 -20.20 9.76
C LYS A 7 -23.22 -18.98 10.21
N LEU A 8 -22.86 -18.11 9.28
CA LEU A 8 -22.26 -16.81 9.57
C LEU A 8 -23.36 -15.74 9.62
N ILE A 9 -23.50 -15.05 10.74
CA ILE A 9 -24.47 -13.96 10.93
C ILE A 9 -23.69 -12.68 11.21
N VAL A 10 -23.92 -11.65 10.39
CA VAL A 10 -23.34 -10.32 10.58
C VAL A 10 -24.46 -9.31 10.78
N ASN A 11 -24.56 -8.75 11.99
CA ASN A 11 -25.56 -7.75 12.32
C ASN A 11 -24.95 -6.36 12.23
N PHE A 12 -25.45 -5.55 11.31
CA PHE A 12 -24.97 -4.18 11.14
C PHE A 12 -25.83 -3.19 11.92
N LYS A 13 -25.18 -2.30 12.69
CA LYS A 13 -25.86 -1.20 13.39
C LYS A 13 -25.88 0.05 12.52
N SER A 14 -27.01 0.75 12.48
CA SER A 14 -27.14 2.00 11.72
C SER A 14 -26.04 3.00 12.10
N PRO A 15 -25.21 3.46 11.14
CA PRO A 15 -24.13 4.40 11.42
C PRO A 15 -24.69 5.75 11.86
N THR A 16 -25.82 6.19 11.30
CA THR A 16 -26.45 7.46 11.71
C THR A 16 -27.02 7.39 13.13
N ALA A 17 -27.57 6.25 13.55
CA ALA A 17 -28.01 6.08 14.93
C ALA A 17 -26.81 6.09 15.89
N LYS A 18 -25.72 5.42 15.51
CA LYS A 18 -24.49 5.39 16.30
C LYS A 18 -23.84 6.76 16.42
N SER A 19 -23.82 7.55 15.34
CA SER A 19 -23.37 8.95 15.37
C SER A 19 -24.18 9.80 16.34
N ARG A 20 -25.52 9.68 16.35
CA ARG A 20 -26.38 10.41 17.29
C ARG A 20 -26.11 10.03 18.75
N GLU A 21 -25.89 8.74 19.02
CA GLU A 21 -25.49 8.25 20.35
C GLU A 21 -24.17 8.89 20.81
N HIS A 22 -23.18 8.98 19.92
CA HIS A 22 -21.91 9.63 20.24
C HIS A 22 -22.06 11.13 20.46
N ILE A 23 -22.85 11.83 19.65
CA ILE A 23 -23.13 13.26 19.85
C ILE A 23 -23.76 13.47 21.24
N GLY A 24 -24.80 12.70 21.59
CA GLY A 24 -25.50 12.86 22.86
C GLY A 24 -24.67 12.51 24.10
N ARG A 25 -23.61 11.70 23.97
CA ARG A 25 -22.72 11.34 25.07
C ARG A 25 -21.55 12.30 25.28
N ASN A 26 -21.15 13.03 24.24
CA ASN A 26 -20.01 13.91 24.30
C ASN A 26 -20.44 15.34 24.66
N LYS A 27 -19.72 15.96 25.59
CA LYS A 27 -19.97 17.36 26.00
C LYS A 27 -19.71 18.37 24.88
N ILE A 28 -18.84 18.01 23.94
CA ILE A 28 -18.49 18.84 22.78
C ILE A 28 -18.97 18.12 21.52
N THR A 29 -19.80 18.81 20.74
CA THR A 29 -20.19 18.37 19.41
C THR A 29 -19.13 18.80 18.41
N LEU A 30 -18.51 17.83 17.75
CA LEU A 30 -17.54 18.08 16.69
C LEU A 30 -18.29 18.58 15.45
N ASN A 31 -17.80 19.68 14.88
CA ASN A 31 -18.39 20.25 13.68
C ASN A 31 -18.22 19.30 12.49
N THR A 32 -19.28 19.16 11.71
CA THR A 32 -19.27 18.51 10.40
C THR A 32 -19.62 19.58 9.38
N GLY A 33 -18.93 19.63 8.24
CA GLY A 33 -19.23 20.59 7.18
C GLY A 33 -20.73 20.61 6.84
N HIS A 34 -21.27 21.78 6.45
CA HIS A 34 -22.71 22.02 6.29
C HIS A 34 -23.45 21.02 5.39
N ALA A 35 -22.74 20.40 4.43
CA ALA A 35 -23.28 19.41 3.52
C ALA A 35 -23.34 17.98 4.09
N ALA A 36 -22.79 17.73 5.28
CA ALA A 36 -22.71 16.41 5.90
C ALA A 36 -23.74 16.20 7.02
N ILE A 37 -24.15 14.95 7.23
CA ILE A 37 -24.89 14.52 8.42
C ILE A 37 -23.97 14.64 9.65
N PRO A 38 -24.42 15.21 10.77
CA PRO A 38 -23.62 15.31 11.99
C PRO A 38 -23.13 13.97 12.55
N GLY A 39 -21.94 14.01 13.14
CA GLY A 39 -21.41 12.93 13.97
C GLY A 39 -20.58 11.86 13.25
N ILE A 40 -20.25 12.06 11.97
CA ILE A 40 -19.26 11.23 11.26
C ILE A 40 -17.82 11.32 11.82
N PRO A 41 -17.36 12.41 12.48
CA PRO A 41 -16.02 12.45 13.11
C PRO A 41 -15.86 11.47 14.27
N TYR A 42 -16.97 11.03 14.88
CA TYR A 42 -16.94 10.01 15.94
C TYR A 42 -16.84 8.58 15.40
N LEU A 43 -16.95 8.37 14.09
CA LEU A 43 -16.96 7.05 13.45
C LEU A 43 -15.76 6.88 12.50
N ARG A 44 -15.16 5.69 12.50
CA ARG A 44 -14.20 5.27 11.46
C ARG A 44 -14.94 4.76 10.22
N LYS A 45 -15.62 5.67 9.54
CA LYS A 45 -16.34 5.44 8.26
C LYS A 45 -15.96 6.52 7.26
N ALA A 46 -16.04 6.20 5.97
CA ALA A 46 -15.69 7.13 4.90
C ALA A 46 -16.56 8.40 4.99
N GLN A 47 -15.91 9.55 5.18
CA GLN A 47 -16.60 10.80 5.55
C GLN A 47 -17.63 11.22 4.49
N TYR A 48 -17.27 11.09 3.21
CA TYR A 48 -18.14 11.45 2.07
C TYR A 48 -19.49 10.72 2.06
N SER A 49 -19.58 9.52 2.65
CA SER A 49 -20.85 8.79 2.74
C SER A 49 -21.90 9.52 3.60
N PHE A 50 -21.48 10.42 4.48
CA PHE A 50 -22.40 11.26 5.26
C PHE A 50 -22.81 12.54 4.51
N GLY A 51 -22.36 12.73 3.28
CA GLY A 51 -22.57 13.92 2.46
C GLY A 51 -21.32 14.79 2.38
N TRP A 52 -21.19 15.47 1.24
CA TRP A 52 -20.16 16.46 0.98
C TRP A 52 -20.72 17.52 0.02
N ASP A 53 -20.01 18.63 -0.22
CA ASP A 53 -20.49 19.69 -1.13
C ASP A 53 -20.66 19.23 -2.60
N TRP A 54 -20.08 18.08 -2.96
CA TRP A 54 -20.22 17.42 -4.26
C TRP A 54 -20.92 16.06 -4.22
N GLY A 55 -21.36 15.58 -3.04
CA GLY A 55 -21.78 14.18 -2.85
C GLY A 55 -23.06 14.03 -2.01
N PRO A 56 -23.92 13.05 -2.33
CA PRO A 56 -25.16 12.83 -1.59
C PRO A 56 -24.91 12.25 -0.19
N LYS A 57 -25.92 12.37 0.67
CA LYS A 57 -25.93 11.82 2.05
C LYS A 57 -26.35 10.35 2.04
N LEU A 58 -25.44 9.44 1.70
CA LEU A 58 -25.69 7.99 1.58
C LEU A 58 -24.81 7.19 2.55
N PRO A 59 -25.12 7.16 3.88
CA PRO A 59 -24.31 6.48 4.88
C PRO A 59 -24.52 4.97 4.80
N ASP A 60 -23.94 4.37 3.76
CA ASP A 60 -24.08 2.97 3.38
C ASP A 60 -23.58 1.98 4.45
N ILE A 61 -24.01 0.73 4.33
CA ILE A 61 -23.71 -0.30 5.31
C ILE A 61 -23.70 -1.67 4.64
N GLY A 62 -22.71 -2.48 4.99
CA GLY A 62 -22.61 -3.84 4.46
C GLY A 62 -21.18 -4.35 4.44
N ILE A 63 -21.05 -5.57 3.95
CA ILE A 63 -19.76 -6.21 3.69
C ILE A 63 -19.22 -5.64 2.37
N TRP A 64 -18.37 -4.62 2.45
CA TRP A 64 -17.89 -3.87 1.28
C TRP A 64 -16.63 -4.45 0.62
N LYS A 65 -16.06 -5.52 1.17
CA LYS A 65 -14.91 -6.28 0.66
C LYS A 65 -15.13 -7.78 0.84
N THR A 66 -14.26 -8.60 0.26
CA THR A 66 -14.28 -10.06 0.38
C THR A 66 -14.28 -10.52 1.85
N VAL A 67 -14.99 -11.62 2.12
CA VAL A 67 -14.94 -12.38 3.38
C VAL A 67 -14.34 -13.74 3.05
N GLU A 68 -13.35 -14.16 3.84
CA GLU A 68 -12.56 -15.36 3.57
C GLU A 68 -12.48 -16.24 4.82
N VAL A 69 -12.47 -17.56 4.62
CA VAL A 69 -12.11 -18.54 5.64
C VAL A 69 -10.73 -19.06 5.27
N ILE A 70 -9.75 -18.79 6.12
CA ILE A 70 -8.35 -19.15 5.90
C ILE A 70 -7.99 -20.28 6.85
N GLY A 71 -7.66 -21.44 6.29
CA GLY A 71 -7.01 -22.54 7.00
C GLY A 71 -5.54 -22.62 6.60
N PHE A 72 -4.69 -22.97 7.56
CA PHE A 72 -3.28 -23.29 7.35
C PHE A 72 -2.87 -24.31 8.43
N ASP A 73 -1.85 -25.11 8.14
CA ASP A 73 -1.36 -26.13 9.07
C ASP A 73 -0.48 -25.49 10.14
N ASP A 74 0.83 -25.39 9.92
CA ASP A 74 1.76 -24.91 10.94
C ASP A 74 2.00 -23.39 10.85
N ILE A 75 2.17 -22.89 9.63
CA ILE A 75 2.66 -21.54 9.38
C ILE A 75 2.00 -20.89 8.16
N LYS A 76 1.86 -19.57 8.22
CA LYS A 76 1.32 -18.74 7.16
C LYS A 76 2.06 -17.40 7.05
N ILE A 77 2.28 -16.91 5.85
CA ILE A 77 2.71 -15.54 5.58
C ILE A 77 1.57 -14.59 5.93
N LYS A 78 1.82 -13.72 6.91
CA LYS A 78 0.90 -12.66 7.32
C LYS A 78 1.06 -11.42 6.44
N SER A 79 2.31 -11.02 6.20
CA SER A 79 2.63 -9.90 5.32
C SER A 79 4.06 -10.00 4.81
N VAL A 80 4.28 -9.44 3.61
CA VAL A 80 5.59 -9.24 3.01
C VAL A 80 5.73 -7.76 2.71
N PHE A 81 6.69 -7.09 3.35
CA PHE A 81 6.93 -5.67 3.24
C PHE A 81 8.32 -5.40 2.63
N PRO A 82 8.39 -5.07 1.33
CA PRO A 82 9.63 -4.70 0.69
C PRO A 82 9.90 -3.19 0.84
N TYR A 83 11.15 -2.83 1.16
CA TYR A 83 11.64 -1.46 1.14
C TYR A 83 13.10 -1.42 0.69
N ALA A 84 13.54 -0.33 0.08
CA ALA A 84 14.90 -0.24 -0.46
C ALA A 84 15.58 1.06 -0.07
N ASN A 85 16.89 0.99 0.10
CA ASN A 85 17.76 2.15 0.19
C ASN A 85 18.51 2.28 -1.15
N LEU A 86 18.50 3.47 -1.74
CA LEU A 86 19.19 3.75 -2.99
C LEU A 86 20.51 4.46 -2.71
N GLU A 87 21.56 4.10 -3.45
CA GLU A 87 22.84 4.79 -3.43
C GLU A 87 22.99 5.61 -4.70
N TYR A 88 23.33 6.89 -4.55
CA TYR A 88 23.48 7.83 -5.65
C TYR A 88 24.95 8.11 -5.94
N ASN A 89 25.25 8.48 -7.18
CA ASN A 89 26.56 9.02 -7.53
C ASN A 89 26.87 10.38 -6.87
N LYS A 90 25.82 11.12 -6.48
CA LYS A 90 25.89 12.46 -5.88
C LYS A 90 24.70 12.65 -4.95
N ASP A 91 24.86 13.47 -3.92
CA ASP A 91 23.77 13.81 -3.00
C ASP A 91 22.70 14.67 -3.70
N PRO A 92 21.46 14.19 -3.87
CA PRO A 92 20.42 14.95 -4.55
C PRO A 92 19.92 16.16 -3.78
N LEU A 93 20.20 16.25 -2.47
CA LEU A 93 19.85 17.40 -1.63
C LEU A 93 20.91 18.50 -1.65
N ASN A 94 22.11 18.20 -2.17
CA ASN A 94 23.23 19.15 -2.20
C ASN A 94 23.57 19.56 -3.62
N ILE A 95 22.58 20.11 -4.34
CA ILE A 95 22.71 20.58 -5.73
C ILE A 95 22.58 22.10 -5.77
N SER A 96 23.65 22.79 -6.19
CA SER A 96 23.67 24.25 -6.29
C SER A 96 23.12 24.79 -7.61
N ASN A 97 23.35 24.08 -8.72
CA ASN A 97 22.86 24.46 -10.04
C ASN A 97 21.77 23.47 -10.51
N PRO A 98 20.53 23.92 -10.76
CA PRO A 98 19.43 23.05 -11.19
C PRO A 98 19.73 22.21 -12.44
N THR A 99 20.65 22.61 -13.32
CA THR A 99 21.01 21.79 -14.47
C THR A 99 21.77 20.51 -14.10
N GLU A 100 22.31 20.42 -12.87
CA GLU A 100 23.05 19.24 -12.41
C GLU A 100 22.16 18.07 -12.03
N TYR A 101 20.85 18.30 -11.79
CA TYR A 101 19.89 17.23 -11.49
C TYR A 101 19.89 16.15 -12.58
N SER A 102 20.09 16.52 -13.86
CA SER A 102 20.15 15.54 -14.96
C SER A 102 21.38 14.63 -14.93
N THR A 103 22.34 14.87 -14.03
CA THR A 103 23.55 14.06 -13.86
C THR A 103 23.47 13.12 -12.65
N ILE A 104 22.37 13.18 -11.90
CA ILE A 104 22.14 12.30 -10.76
C ILE A 104 21.72 10.93 -11.28
N GLU A 105 22.39 9.91 -10.77
CA GLU A 105 22.16 8.52 -11.12
C GLU A 105 22.17 7.66 -9.86
N VAL A 106 21.18 6.78 -9.74
CA VAL A 106 21.21 5.71 -8.75
C VAL A 106 22.16 4.63 -9.25
N LYS A 107 23.17 4.29 -8.44
CA LYS A 107 24.19 3.30 -8.76
C LYS A 107 23.82 1.91 -8.28
N SER A 108 23.27 1.81 -7.08
CA SER A 108 22.87 0.54 -6.49
C SER A 108 21.60 0.71 -5.66
N ALA A 109 20.92 -0.41 -5.39
CA ALA A 109 19.82 -0.48 -4.45
C ALA A 109 20.03 -1.66 -3.51
N LYS A 110 19.91 -1.41 -2.20
CA LYS A 110 19.78 -2.47 -1.21
C LYS A 110 18.31 -2.66 -0.87
N LEU A 111 17.72 -3.71 -1.43
CA LEU A 111 16.33 -4.09 -1.19
C LEU A 111 16.25 -5.02 0.02
N PHE A 112 15.42 -4.65 1.00
CA PHE A 112 15.06 -5.45 2.15
C PHE A 112 13.63 -5.99 1.97
N ILE A 113 13.41 -7.21 2.43
CA ILE A 113 12.11 -7.88 2.40
C ILE A 113 11.82 -8.36 3.82
N GLU A 114 10.96 -7.63 4.53
CA GLU A 114 10.43 -8.04 5.82
C GLU A 114 9.27 -9.00 5.65
N ILE A 115 9.31 -10.12 6.36
CA ILE A 115 8.31 -11.17 6.28
C ILE A 115 7.79 -11.43 7.68
N ASP A 116 6.52 -11.08 7.89
CA ASP A 116 5.80 -11.39 9.12
C ASP A 116 5.03 -12.70 8.90
N LEU A 117 5.14 -13.60 9.86
CA LEU A 117 4.56 -14.93 9.84
C LEU A 117 3.53 -15.07 10.96
N THR A 118 2.50 -15.87 10.71
CA THR A 118 1.59 -16.38 11.74
C THR A 118 1.85 -17.86 11.89
N SER A 119 2.11 -18.30 13.13
CA SER A 119 2.33 -19.71 13.49
C SER A 119 1.30 -20.12 14.54
N ASN A 120 0.80 -21.34 14.45
CA ASN A 120 0.02 -21.96 15.54
C ASN A 120 0.90 -22.79 16.49
N ILE A 121 2.20 -22.93 16.20
CA ILE A 121 3.20 -23.58 17.05
C ILE A 121 3.97 -22.52 17.84
N GLU A 122 4.13 -22.74 19.15
CA GLU A 122 4.82 -21.82 20.08
C GLU A 122 6.32 -21.65 19.76
N ILE A 123 6.96 -22.68 19.21
CA ILE A 123 8.41 -22.71 18.96
C ILE A 123 8.66 -22.91 17.46
N ILE A 124 8.94 -21.81 16.77
CA ILE A 124 9.32 -21.83 15.35
C ILE A 124 10.59 -22.65 15.08
N ARG A 125 11.47 -22.83 16.07
CA ARG A 125 12.73 -23.56 15.93
C ARG A 125 12.57 -25.05 15.61
N GLU A 126 11.39 -25.63 15.82
CA GLU A 126 11.10 -27.04 15.48
C GLU A 126 10.52 -27.19 14.06
N ILE A 127 10.23 -26.08 13.38
CA ILE A 127 9.71 -26.10 12.02
C ILE A 127 10.90 -26.07 11.05
N ASP A 128 11.19 -27.22 10.45
CA ASP A 128 12.17 -27.33 9.36
C ASP A 128 11.59 -26.75 8.05
N CYS A 129 11.46 -25.42 8.03
CA CYS A 129 10.98 -24.66 6.89
C CYS A 129 12.08 -23.74 6.35
N ILE A 130 12.08 -23.55 5.04
CA ILE A 130 12.92 -22.56 4.35
C ILE A 130 12.03 -21.43 3.84
N ILE A 131 12.46 -20.18 4.04
CA ILE A 131 11.88 -19.04 3.34
C ILE A 131 12.70 -18.79 2.09
N LYS A 132 12.05 -18.83 0.93
CA LYS A 132 12.63 -18.49 -0.36
C LYS A 132 12.05 -17.17 -0.86
N ALA A 133 12.90 -16.18 -1.12
CA ALA A 133 12.54 -14.99 -1.87
C ALA A 133 13.14 -15.08 -3.28
N GLN A 134 12.32 -14.87 -4.29
CA GLN A 134 12.71 -14.74 -5.68
C GLN A 134 12.30 -13.35 -6.18
N LEU A 135 13.23 -12.63 -6.79
CA LEU A 135 13.00 -11.33 -7.39
C LEU A 135 13.35 -11.41 -8.87
N GLU A 136 12.36 -11.20 -9.72
CA GLU A 136 12.53 -11.15 -11.17
C GLU A 136 12.51 -9.68 -11.63
N ALA A 137 13.56 -9.28 -12.34
CA ALA A 137 13.76 -7.95 -12.86
C ALA A 137 13.07 -7.74 -14.22
N PRO A 138 12.88 -6.48 -14.68
CA PRO A 138 12.25 -6.20 -15.96
C PRO A 138 12.97 -6.76 -17.20
N ASN A 139 14.25 -7.12 -17.07
CA ASN A 139 15.08 -7.78 -18.08
C ASN A 139 15.10 -9.31 -17.94
N ASP A 140 14.17 -9.88 -17.17
CA ASP A 140 14.06 -11.31 -16.86
C ASP A 140 15.24 -11.88 -16.04
N GLU A 141 16.10 -11.03 -15.48
CA GLU A 141 17.12 -11.46 -14.52
C GLU A 141 16.47 -11.88 -13.19
N ILE A 142 16.90 -13.03 -12.65
CA ILE A 142 16.30 -13.61 -11.45
C ILE A 142 17.32 -13.66 -10.31
N PHE A 143 16.97 -13.03 -9.19
CA PHE A 143 17.69 -13.13 -7.93
C PHE A 143 16.94 -14.08 -6.99
N ILE A 144 17.66 -14.98 -6.32
CA ILE A 144 17.08 -15.93 -5.36
C ILE A 144 17.86 -15.87 -4.06
N LYS A 145 17.15 -15.86 -2.93
CA LYS A 145 17.73 -15.98 -1.61
C LYS A 145 16.88 -16.88 -0.72
N GLU A 146 17.55 -17.74 0.02
CA GLU A 146 16.92 -18.70 0.92
C GLU A 146 17.50 -18.55 2.31
N ILE A 147 16.64 -18.58 3.32
CA ILE A 147 17.04 -18.58 4.73
C ILE A 147 16.22 -19.64 5.49
N PRO A 148 16.81 -20.30 6.50
CA PRO A 148 16.05 -21.12 7.41
C PRO A 148 15.06 -20.25 8.19
N LEU A 149 13.84 -20.74 8.35
CA LEU A 149 12.81 -20.06 9.14
C LEU A 149 13.15 -20.23 10.63
N SER A 150 13.43 -19.13 11.32
CA SER A 150 13.91 -19.15 12.71
C SER A 150 13.08 -18.28 13.67
N LYS A 151 12.34 -17.31 13.13
CA LYS A 151 11.58 -16.29 13.86
C LYS A 151 10.22 -16.03 13.20
N GLN A 152 9.32 -15.38 13.94
CA GLN A 152 8.04 -14.90 13.39
C GLN A 152 8.22 -13.73 12.42
N LYS A 153 9.37 -13.04 12.53
CA LYS A 153 9.76 -11.94 11.68
C LYS A 153 11.13 -12.24 11.11
N GLU A 154 11.19 -12.34 9.80
CA GLU A 154 12.43 -12.59 9.08
C GLU A 154 12.69 -11.47 8.08
N THR A 155 13.96 -11.29 7.74
CA THR A 155 14.37 -10.28 6.77
C THR A 155 15.38 -10.88 5.80
N LEU A 156 15.09 -10.76 4.51
CA LEU A 156 16.05 -11.05 3.44
C LEU A 156 16.48 -9.73 2.79
N SER A 157 17.64 -9.74 2.15
CA SER A 157 18.08 -8.59 1.36
C SER A 157 18.71 -9.00 0.03
N PHE A 158 18.50 -8.18 -0.99
CA PHE A 158 19.17 -8.22 -2.28
C PHE A 158 19.98 -6.94 -2.48
N ASP A 159 21.23 -7.09 -2.91
CA ASP A 159 22.06 -5.99 -3.36
C ASP A 159 21.98 -5.98 -4.90
N ILE A 160 21.49 -4.87 -5.47
CA ILE A 160 21.16 -4.74 -6.90
C ILE A 160 21.99 -3.60 -7.48
N GLU A 161 22.95 -3.95 -8.33
CA GLU A 161 23.73 -2.98 -9.10
C GLU A 161 22.94 -2.48 -10.31
N ASN A 162 23.04 -1.19 -10.62
CA ASN A 162 22.36 -0.53 -11.73
C ASN A 162 20.85 -0.90 -11.85
N PRO A 163 20.05 -0.63 -10.80
CA PRO A 163 18.67 -1.10 -10.73
C PRO A 163 17.76 -0.47 -11.81
N PHE A 164 16.77 -1.23 -12.28
CA PHE A 164 15.67 -0.71 -13.10
C PHE A 164 14.70 0.11 -12.24
N LEU A 165 14.94 1.41 -12.16
CA LEU A 165 14.12 2.31 -11.35
C LEU A 165 12.69 2.45 -11.90
N TRP A 166 11.75 2.58 -10.98
CA TRP A 166 10.39 3.00 -11.30
C TRP A 166 10.33 4.52 -11.44
N TRP A 167 9.76 4.99 -12.55
CA TRP A 167 9.53 6.40 -12.83
C TRP A 167 8.05 6.71 -13.07
N THR A 168 7.67 7.97 -12.90
CA THR A 168 6.39 8.47 -13.41
C THR A 168 6.42 8.53 -14.94
N HIS A 169 5.23 8.51 -15.54
CA HIS A 169 5.03 8.50 -16.99
C HIS A 169 5.74 9.64 -17.76
N ASP A 170 6.06 10.75 -17.10
CA ASP A 170 6.73 11.91 -17.69
C ASP A 170 8.25 11.93 -17.49
N LEU A 171 8.79 11.09 -16.60
CA LEU A 171 10.22 11.02 -16.31
C LEU A 171 10.88 9.75 -16.85
N GLY A 172 10.13 8.67 -17.09
CA GLY A 172 10.68 7.45 -17.66
C GLY A 172 9.75 6.26 -17.58
N THR A 173 10.34 5.07 -17.62
CA THR A 173 9.61 3.80 -17.58
C THR A 173 9.18 3.46 -16.15
N PRO A 174 7.91 3.11 -15.90
CA PRO A 174 7.44 2.62 -14.59
C PRO A 174 7.85 1.15 -14.39
N ASN A 175 9.16 0.88 -14.33
CA ASN A 175 9.69 -0.48 -14.17
C ASN A 175 9.18 -1.14 -12.89
N LEU A 176 8.81 -2.42 -12.98
CA LEU A 176 8.34 -3.21 -11.85
C LEU A 176 9.07 -4.54 -11.84
N TYR A 177 9.67 -4.87 -10.70
CA TYR A 177 10.14 -6.22 -10.41
C TYR A 177 8.98 -7.07 -9.90
N GLN A 178 9.05 -8.37 -10.13
CA GLN A 178 8.12 -9.35 -9.59
C GLN A 178 8.78 -10.05 -8.39
N LEU A 179 8.29 -9.76 -7.19
CA LEU A 179 8.73 -10.41 -5.95
C LEU A 179 7.81 -11.60 -5.65
N GLU A 180 8.42 -12.74 -5.38
CA GLU A 180 7.77 -13.95 -4.92
C GLU A 180 8.44 -14.42 -3.63
N VAL A 181 7.65 -14.62 -2.57
CA VAL A 181 8.11 -15.13 -1.28
C VAL A 181 7.35 -16.41 -0.97
N SER A 182 8.08 -17.49 -0.72
CA SER A 182 7.54 -18.83 -0.49
C SER A 182 8.07 -19.43 0.80
N ILE A 183 7.22 -20.18 1.51
CA ILE A 183 7.63 -21.06 2.61
C ILE A 183 7.71 -22.48 2.07
N LEU A 184 8.82 -23.16 2.31
CA LEU A 184 9.11 -24.51 1.80
C LEU A 184 9.27 -25.51 2.95
N LYS A 185 8.64 -26.68 2.84
CA LYS A 185 8.80 -27.87 3.69
C LYS A 185 8.41 -29.09 2.86
N ASP A 186 9.40 -29.88 2.42
CA ASP A 186 9.21 -31.01 1.48
C ASP A 186 8.40 -30.65 0.20
N GLY A 187 8.36 -29.36 -0.14
CA GLY A 187 7.42 -28.78 -1.11
C GLY A 187 7.09 -27.32 -0.77
N VAL A 188 6.25 -26.67 -1.58
CA VAL A 188 5.80 -25.30 -1.34
C VAL A 188 4.55 -25.32 -0.44
N LEU A 189 4.64 -24.71 0.75
CA LEU A 189 3.50 -24.57 1.67
C LEU A 189 2.63 -23.36 1.31
N GLU A 190 3.26 -22.23 1.02
CA GLU A 190 2.57 -21.00 0.65
C GLU A 190 3.48 -20.13 -0.22
N THR A 191 2.87 -19.33 -1.08
CA THR A 191 3.55 -18.33 -1.91
C THR A 191 2.76 -17.03 -1.92
N VAL A 192 3.44 -15.92 -1.67
CA VAL A 192 2.92 -14.56 -1.84
C VAL A 192 3.69 -13.87 -2.97
N LYS A 193 2.95 -13.28 -3.91
CA LYS A 193 3.50 -12.54 -5.05
C LYS A 193 3.10 -11.07 -4.99
N GLN A 194 4.04 -10.16 -5.24
CA GLN A 194 3.76 -8.74 -5.38
C GLN A 194 4.70 -8.06 -6.38
N LYS A 195 4.23 -6.99 -7.01
CA LYS A 195 5.07 -6.14 -7.85
C LYS A 195 5.71 -5.05 -7.02
N ILE A 196 6.99 -4.79 -7.22
CA ILE A 196 7.72 -3.72 -6.53
C ILE A 196 8.33 -2.76 -7.56
N GLY A 197 8.20 -1.46 -7.31
CA GLY A 197 8.93 -0.43 -8.04
C GLY A 197 10.04 0.10 -7.15
N LEU A 198 11.30 -0.05 -7.57
CA LEU A 198 12.44 0.55 -6.88
C LEU A 198 12.44 2.04 -7.19
N ARG A 199 12.10 2.86 -6.19
CA ARG A 199 12.21 4.31 -6.26
C ARG A 199 12.39 4.90 -4.87
N GLU A 200 12.98 6.08 -4.82
CA GLU A 200 12.95 6.93 -3.65
C GLU A 200 12.09 8.16 -3.93
N ILE A 201 11.25 8.53 -2.95
CA ILE A 201 10.47 9.78 -2.98
C ILE A 201 10.83 10.57 -1.73
N GLN A 202 11.35 11.77 -1.91
CA GLN A 202 11.72 12.66 -0.80
C GLN A 202 10.90 13.95 -0.87
N LEU A 203 10.35 14.39 0.26
CA LEU A 203 9.71 15.70 0.37
C LEU A 203 10.77 16.72 0.78
N VAL A 204 11.01 17.72 -0.07
CA VAL A 204 11.95 18.81 0.20
C VAL A 204 11.18 20.01 0.74
N ARG A 205 11.62 20.49 1.91
CA ARG A 205 11.10 21.65 2.63
C ARG A 205 12.23 22.43 3.26
N GLU A 206 12.71 23.41 2.53
CA GLU A 206 13.85 24.24 2.89
C GLU A 206 13.50 25.72 2.70
N PRO A 207 14.03 26.62 3.55
CA PRO A 207 13.84 28.05 3.36
C PRO A 207 14.36 28.53 2.01
N ASP A 208 13.62 29.40 1.35
CA ASP A 208 14.04 30.07 0.12
C ASP A 208 13.60 31.54 0.11
N ARG A 209 13.84 32.24 -1.00
CA ARG A 209 13.46 33.66 -1.14
C ARG A 209 11.94 33.91 -1.15
N TRP A 210 11.12 32.86 -1.27
CA TRP A 210 9.65 32.92 -1.30
C TRP A 210 9.00 32.39 -0.01
N GLY A 211 9.76 31.76 0.88
CA GLY A 211 9.31 31.21 2.15
C GLY A 211 9.98 29.88 2.43
N GLU A 212 9.24 28.79 2.26
CA GLU A 212 9.72 27.42 2.40
C GLU A 212 9.29 26.63 1.16
N THR A 213 10.22 25.88 0.57
CA THR A 213 9.93 25.00 -0.57
C THR A 213 8.95 23.89 -0.17
N PHE A 214 8.20 23.38 -1.15
CA PHE A 214 7.38 22.19 -0.98
C PHE A 214 7.30 21.45 -2.31
N TYR A 215 8.21 20.50 -2.51
CA TYR A 215 8.22 19.68 -3.72
C TYR A 215 8.79 18.29 -3.43
N PHE A 216 8.66 17.40 -4.40
CA PHE A 216 9.17 16.03 -4.28
C PHE A 216 10.39 15.83 -5.18
N LEU A 217 11.38 15.11 -4.68
CA LEU A 217 12.39 14.44 -5.50
C LEU A 217 11.92 13.01 -5.77
N LEU A 218 11.93 12.58 -7.02
CA LEU A 218 11.78 11.17 -7.42
C LEU A 218 13.13 10.69 -7.94
N ASN A 219 13.75 9.75 -7.23
CA ASN A 219 15.10 9.24 -7.53
C ASN A 219 16.11 10.39 -7.70
N GLY A 220 16.05 11.38 -6.82
CA GLY A 220 16.90 12.57 -6.86
C GLY A 220 16.51 13.64 -7.88
N ILE A 221 15.46 13.44 -8.70
CA ILE A 221 15.01 14.42 -9.70
C ILE A 221 13.79 15.20 -9.19
N PRO A 222 13.80 16.55 -9.20
CA PRO A 222 12.64 17.37 -8.83
C PRO A 222 11.42 17.11 -9.71
N VAL A 223 10.27 16.89 -9.06
CA VAL A 223 8.99 16.65 -9.71
C VAL A 223 8.08 17.86 -9.51
N PHE A 224 7.72 18.50 -10.62
CA PHE A 224 6.59 19.42 -10.63
C PHE A 224 5.28 18.62 -10.73
N ALA A 225 4.58 18.47 -9.61
CA ALA A 225 3.38 17.65 -9.52
C ALA A 225 2.23 18.24 -10.36
N LYS A 226 1.88 17.56 -11.46
CA LYS A 226 0.74 17.87 -12.33
C LYS A 226 -0.34 16.82 -12.12
N GLY A 227 -1.54 17.22 -11.70
CA GLY A 227 -2.61 16.26 -11.45
C GLY A 227 -3.90 16.91 -10.95
N ALA A 228 -4.75 16.08 -10.36
CA ALA A 228 -6.03 16.47 -9.78
C ALA A 228 -6.28 15.71 -8.47
N ASN A 229 -7.21 16.21 -7.66
CA ASN A 229 -7.69 15.49 -6.49
C ASN A 229 -8.61 14.35 -6.92
N TRP A 230 -8.32 13.12 -6.48
CA TRP A 230 -9.15 11.96 -6.77
C TRP A 230 -10.11 11.67 -5.62
N ILE A 231 -11.40 11.49 -5.94
CA ILE A 231 -12.47 11.13 -4.99
C ILE A 231 -13.05 9.77 -5.35
N PRO A 232 -13.82 9.11 -4.45
CA PRO A 232 -14.50 7.87 -4.78
C PRO A 232 -15.33 7.97 -6.07
N VAL A 233 -15.17 6.99 -6.96
CA VAL A 233 -15.84 6.95 -8.27
C VAL A 233 -17.35 6.67 -8.21
N ASP A 234 -17.85 6.23 -7.05
CA ASP A 234 -19.27 5.96 -6.81
C ASP A 234 -19.58 6.19 -5.32
N SER A 235 -20.82 6.54 -5.00
CA SER A 235 -21.32 6.58 -3.61
C SER A 235 -21.35 5.20 -2.95
N PHE A 236 -21.42 4.14 -3.75
CA PHE A 236 -21.40 2.75 -3.32
C PHE A 236 -20.13 2.07 -3.84
N ILE A 237 -19.05 2.14 -3.06
CA ILE A 237 -17.71 1.62 -3.42
C ILE A 237 -17.71 0.24 -4.10
N PRO A 238 -18.49 -0.77 -3.66
CA PRO A 238 -18.47 -2.09 -4.29
C PRO A 238 -18.91 -2.11 -5.77
N ARG A 239 -19.64 -1.09 -6.24
CA ARG A 239 -20.08 -0.95 -7.64
C ARG A 239 -18.99 -0.42 -8.55
N GLY A 240 -17.99 0.28 -8.01
CA GLY A 240 -16.92 0.94 -8.75
C GLY A 240 -15.91 0.02 -9.44
N LYS A 241 -16.29 -1.21 -9.86
CA LYS A 241 -15.38 -2.14 -10.53
C LYS A 241 -14.83 -1.53 -11.83
N LYS A 242 -13.54 -1.81 -12.05
CA LYS A 242 -12.58 -1.27 -13.04
C LYS A 242 -13.03 -1.23 -14.53
N LEU A 243 -14.15 -1.85 -14.90
CA LEU A 243 -14.54 -2.08 -16.30
C LEU A 243 -15.78 -1.31 -16.79
N GLY A 244 -16.56 -0.68 -15.91
CA GLY A 244 -17.86 -0.09 -16.28
C GLY A 244 -17.91 1.44 -16.33
N LEU A 245 -17.34 2.12 -15.33
CA LEU A 245 -17.54 3.57 -15.18
C LEU A 245 -16.67 4.40 -16.12
N TYR A 246 -15.40 4.01 -16.34
CA TYR A 246 -14.49 4.78 -17.19
C TYR A 246 -14.73 4.54 -18.69
N SER A 247 -14.96 3.29 -19.10
CA SER A 247 -15.23 2.93 -20.50
C SER A 247 -16.55 3.50 -21.01
N MET A 248 -17.59 3.57 -20.16
CA MET A 248 -18.85 4.21 -20.54
C MET A 248 -18.72 5.72 -20.67
N ASN A 249 -18.00 6.40 -19.76
CA ASN A 249 -17.93 7.86 -19.76
C ASN A 249 -16.99 8.44 -20.83
N LEU A 250 -15.95 7.71 -21.26
CA LEU A 250 -15.06 8.16 -22.33
C LEU A 250 -15.72 8.17 -23.72
N ASN A 251 -16.81 7.42 -23.93
CA ASN A 251 -17.55 7.46 -25.19
C ASN A 251 -18.48 8.69 -25.31
N TYR A 252 -18.64 9.47 -24.24
CA TYR A 252 -19.50 10.66 -24.20
C TYR A 252 -18.73 11.96 -23.92
N ALA A 253 -17.39 11.93 -23.92
CA ALA A 253 -16.52 13.09 -23.77
C ALA A 253 -15.73 13.32 -25.07
#